data_AF-A0A7J3C8Z0-F1
#
_entry.id   AF-A0A7J3C8Z0-F1
#
_cell.length_a   1.000
_cell.length_b   1.000
_cell.length_c   1.000
_cell.angle_alpha   90.00
_cell.angle_beta   90.00
_cell.angle_gamma   90.00
#
_symmetry.space_group_name_H-M   'P 1'
#
loop_
_entity.id
_entity.type
_entity.pdbx_description
1 polymer ?
#
loop_
_entity_poly.entity_id
_entity_poly.type
_entity_poly.pdbx_seq_one_letter_code
_entity_poly.pdbx_strand_id
1 'polypeptide(L)'
;MRDKYLVAYDIREEKRLSRVFNKMKGYGEPIQYSVFICDLSLKEKVLMISALKEIINNREDSIIIIKIGSSDKIINDLIELIGKPPEIPERKSIII
;
A
#
# COMPACT_ATOMS: atom_id res chain seq x y z
N MET A 1 -4.57 -16.52 10.70
CA MET A 1 -3.14 -16.20 10.44
C MET A 1 -3.11 -15.06 9.45
N ARG A 2 -2.28 -14.04 9.70
CA ARG A 2 -2.08 -12.92 8.78
C ARG A 2 -0.68 -13.03 8.17
N ASP A 3 -0.55 -12.49 6.97
CA ASP A 3 0.71 -12.46 6.23
C ASP A 3 1.07 -10.99 5.94
N LYS A 4 2.38 -10.70 5.88
CA LYS A 4 2.85 -9.41 5.40
C LYS A 4 2.98 -9.39 3.88
N TYR A 5 2.51 -8.30 3.30
CA TYR A 5 2.58 -8.02 1.88
C TYR A 5 3.28 -6.69 1.64
N LEU A 6 4.18 -6.68 0.67
CA LEU A 6 4.66 -5.46 0.03
C LEU A 6 3.77 -5.19 -1.19
N VAL A 7 3.16 -4.01 -1.23
CA VAL A 7 2.27 -3.60 -2.33
C VAL A 7 2.89 -2.38 -2.99
N ALA A 8 3.30 -2.51 -4.25
CA ALA A 8 3.83 -1.42 -5.04
C ALA A 8 2.86 -1.12 -6.20
N TYR A 9 2.75 0.14 -6.60
CA TYR A 9 1.92 0.52 -7.74
C TYR A 9 2.61 1.54 -8.64
N ASP A 10 2.34 1.46 -9.95
CA ASP A 10 2.66 2.49 -10.95
C ASP A 10 1.33 2.96 -11.53
N ILE A 11 0.89 4.17 -11.14
CA ILE A 11 -0.41 4.75 -11.52
C ILE A 11 -0.15 6.02 -12.32
N ARG A 12 -0.66 6.07 -13.56
CA ARG A 12 -0.30 7.14 -14.52
C ARG A 12 -1.02 8.46 -14.26
N GLU A 13 -2.25 8.41 -13.78
CA GLU A 13 -3.07 9.60 -13.54
C GLU A 13 -3.06 10.01 -12.07
N GLU A 14 -2.69 11.27 -11.78
CA GLU A 14 -2.58 11.81 -10.42
C GLU A 14 -3.87 11.68 -9.60
N LYS A 15 -5.05 11.82 -10.23
CA LYS A 15 -6.34 11.64 -9.56
C LYS A 15 -6.56 10.19 -9.11
N ARG A 16 -6.23 9.21 -9.95
CA ARG A 16 -6.30 7.79 -9.59
C ARG A 16 -5.25 7.46 -8.54
N LEU A 17 -4.04 7.98 -8.68
CA LEU A 17 -2.95 7.80 -7.72
C LEU A 17 -3.35 8.29 -6.32
N SER A 18 -3.93 9.49 -6.23
CA SER A 18 -4.46 10.03 -4.97
C SER A 18 -5.56 9.14 -4.37
N ARG A 19 -6.45 8.57 -5.21
CA ARG A 19 -7.50 7.64 -4.75
C ARG A 19 -6.91 6.32 -4.27
N VAL A 20 -5.95 5.75 -4.99
CA VAL A 20 -5.23 4.52 -4.62
C VAL A 20 -4.51 4.72 -3.29
N PHE A 21 -3.71 5.79 -3.16
CA PHE A 21 -2.98 6.10 -1.92
C PHE A 21 -3.93 6.23 -0.73
N ASN A 22 -5.05 6.97 -0.90
CA ASN A 22 -6.04 7.11 0.17
C ASN A 22 -6.73 5.79 0.51
N LYS A 23 -6.98 4.93 -0.48
CA LYS A 23 -7.59 3.61 -0.26
C LYS A 23 -6.63 2.66 0.47
N MET A 24 -5.35 2.68 0.09
CA MET A 24 -4.31 1.80 0.66
C MET A 24 -4.03 2.05 2.14
N LYS A 25 -4.21 3.28 2.63
CA LYS A 25 -4.14 3.60 4.07
C LYS A 25 -5.12 2.80 4.95
N GLY A 26 -6.19 2.24 4.37
CA GLY A 26 -7.10 1.34 5.09
C GLY A 26 -6.59 -0.10 5.21
N TYR A 27 -5.52 -0.46 4.50
CA TYR A 27 -4.99 -1.83 4.43
C TYR A 27 -3.55 -1.97 4.93
N GLY A 28 -2.82 -0.86 5.04
CA GLY A 28 -1.45 -0.87 5.53
C GLY A 28 -0.80 0.51 5.58
N GLU A 29 0.49 0.49 5.85
CA GLU A 29 1.30 1.69 6.08
C GLU A 29 2.12 2.04 4.83
N PRO A 30 2.15 3.31 4.40
CA PRO A 30 3.02 3.76 3.33
C PRO A 30 4.48 3.79 3.79
N ILE A 31 5.38 3.19 3.01
CA ILE A 31 6.84 3.29 3.22
C ILE A 31 7.52 4.16 2.16
N GLN A 32 6.88 4.29 1.00
CA GLN A 32 7.21 5.25 -0.05
C GLN A 32 5.91 5.76 -0.69
N TYR A 33 6.01 6.74 -1.59
CA TYR A 33 4.84 7.34 -2.23
C TYR A 33 3.99 6.32 -3.00
N SER A 34 4.63 5.28 -3.51
CA SER A 34 3.98 4.23 -4.29
C SER A 34 4.22 2.82 -3.78
N VAL A 35 4.60 2.70 -2.50
CA VAL A 35 4.88 1.41 -1.86
C VAL A 35 4.29 1.39 -0.46
N PHE A 36 3.51 0.34 -0.18
CA PHE A 36 2.85 0.07 1.09
C PHE A 36 3.28 -1.27 1.66
N ILE A 37 3.29 -1.36 2.99
CA ILE A 37 3.34 -2.62 3.71
C ILE A 37 1.99 -2.89 4.34
N CYS A 38 1.43 -4.05 4.04
CA CYS A 38 0.12 -4.46 4.52
C CYS A 38 0.26 -5.76 5.30
N ASP A 39 -0.23 -5.78 6.54
CA ASP A 39 -0.45 -7.01 7.30
C ASP A 39 -1.89 -7.44 7.03
N LEU A 40 -2.11 -8.55 6.32
CA LEU A 40 -3.44 -8.93 5.82
C LEU A 40 -3.72 -10.41 6.04
N SER A 41 -4.94 -10.74 6.44
CA SER A 41 -5.53 -12.05 6.19
C SER A 41 -5.82 -12.24 4.69
N LEU A 42 -6.05 -13.50 4.28
CA LEU A 42 -6.47 -13.81 2.91
C LEU A 42 -7.73 -13.04 2.50
N LYS A 43 -8.70 -12.90 3.41
CA LYS A 43 -9.94 -12.15 3.17
C LYS A 43 -9.67 -10.66 2.93
N GLU A 44 -8.86 -10.04 3.79
CA GLU A 44 -8.51 -8.62 3.64
C GLU A 44 -7.72 -8.36 2.35
N LYS A 45 -6.83 -9.29 1.96
CA LYS A 45 -6.14 -9.22 0.67
C LYS A 45 -7.11 -9.22 -0.51
N VAL A 46 -8.12 -10.09 -0.52
CA VAL A 46 -9.13 -10.12 -1.59
C VAL A 46 -9.92 -8.82 -1.62
N LEU A 47 -10.33 -8.31 -0.45
CA LEU A 47 -11.03 -7.03 -0.35
C LEU A 47 -10.19 -5.85 -0.85
N MET A 48 -8.91 -5.81 -0.50
CA MET A 48 -7.96 -4.81 -0.99
C MET A 48 -7.87 -4.85 -2.52
N ILE A 49 -7.67 -6.04 -3.10
CA ILE A 49 -7.59 -6.21 -4.56
C ILE A 49 -8.87 -5.75 -5.24
N SER A 50 -10.03 -6.15 -4.72
CA SER A 50 -11.34 -5.73 -5.27
C SER A 50 -11.46 -4.21 -5.28
N ALA A 51 -11.13 -3.57 -4.16
CA ALA A 51 -11.32 -2.14 -4.01
C ALA A 51 -10.30 -1.32 -4.82
N LEU A 52 -9.10 -1.86 -5.08
CA LEU A 52 -8.14 -1.24 -5.99
C LEU A 52 -8.58 -1.35 -7.45
N LYS A 53 -9.17 -2.49 -7.84
CA LYS A 53 -9.71 -2.70 -9.21
C LYS A 53 -10.84 -1.74 -9.57
N GLU A 54 -11.56 -1.21 -8.59
CA GLU A 54 -12.58 -0.17 -8.80
C GLU A 54 -11.99 1.23 -9.06
N ILE A 55 -10.70 1.43 -8.77
CA ILE A 55 -10.03 2.73 -8.87
C ILE A 55 -9.11 2.79 -10.09
N ILE A 56 -8.36 1.72 -10.37
CA ILE A 56 -7.32 1.71 -11.40
C ILE A 56 -7.87 1.53 -12.81
N ASN A 57 -7.10 2.02 -13.79
CA ASN A 57 -7.26 1.67 -15.19
C ASN A 57 -6.29 0.53 -15.55
N ASN A 58 -6.78 -0.71 -15.69
CA ASN A 58 -5.94 -1.88 -15.98
C ASN A 58 -5.14 -1.81 -17.30
N ARG A 59 -5.41 -0.81 -18.18
CA ARG A 59 -4.63 -0.61 -19.41
C ARG A 59 -3.42 0.30 -19.22
N GLU A 60 -3.39 1.09 -18.16
CA GLU A 60 -2.39 2.15 -17.93
C GLU A 60 -1.67 1.98 -16.60
N ASP A 61 -2.33 1.38 -15.63
CA ASP A 61 -1.88 1.27 -14.25
C ASP A 61 -1.47 -0.17 -13.95
N SER A 62 -0.51 -0.33 -13.04
CA SER A 62 -0.09 -1.65 -12.56
C SER A 62 0.10 -1.67 -11.05
N ILE A 63 -0.22 -2.83 -10.45
CA ILE A 63 -0.05 -3.08 -9.02
C ILE A 63 0.63 -4.44 -8.86
N ILE A 64 1.69 -4.45 -8.05
CA ILE A 64 2.43 -5.66 -7.68
C ILE A 64 2.17 -5.93 -6.19
N ILE A 65 1.83 -7.18 -5.86
CA ILE A 65 1.56 -7.63 -4.49
C ILE A 65 2.47 -8.81 -4.19
N ILE A 66 3.46 -8.61 -3.31
CA ILE A 66 4.46 -9.61 -2.95
C ILE A 66 4.22 -10.04 -1.51
N LYS A 67 4.04 -11.35 -1.27
CA LYS A 67 4.03 -11.90 0.08
C LYS A 67 5.47 -11.98 0.58
N ILE A 68 5.79 -11.29 1.68
CA ILE A 68 7.16 -11.19 2.20
C ILE A 68 7.39 -12.03 3.47
N GLY A 69 6.35 -12.61 4.06
CA GLY A 69 6.49 -13.57 5.16
C GLY A 69 5.28 -13.62 6.09
N SER A 70 5.36 -14.47 7.11
CA SER A 70 4.46 -14.43 8.26
C SER A 70 4.72 -13.17 9.10
N SER A 71 3.68 -12.69 9.78
CA SER A 71 3.68 -11.40 10.51
C SER A 71 4.78 -11.22 11.56
N ASP A 72 5.46 -12.29 11.97
CA ASP A 72 6.50 -12.29 13.01
C ASP A 72 7.87 -11.79 12.54
N LYS A 73 8.12 -11.70 11.22
CA LYS A 73 9.38 -11.14 10.71
C LYS A 73 9.36 -9.61 10.75
N ILE A 74 10.39 -9.04 11.36
CA ILE A 74 10.61 -7.60 11.41
C ILE A 74 10.95 -7.10 10.00
N ILE A 75 10.16 -6.15 9.51
CA ILE A 75 10.28 -5.57 8.17
C ILE A 75 11.66 -4.95 7.93
N ASN A 76 12.28 -4.39 8.98
CA ASN A 76 13.57 -3.71 8.90
C ASN A 76 14.71 -4.65 8.44
N ASP A 77 14.56 -5.97 8.60
CA ASP A 77 15.55 -6.93 8.12
C ASP A 77 15.35 -7.29 6.63
N LEU A 78 14.23 -6.87 6.03
CA LEU A 78 13.85 -7.23 4.65
C LEU A 78 13.97 -6.07 3.66
N ILE A 79 14.03 -4.83 4.16
CA ILE A 79 13.96 -3.64 3.33
C ILE A 79 15.11 -2.71 3.68
N GLU A 80 16.00 -2.51 2.70
CA GLU A 80 17.01 -1.48 2.73
C GLU A 80 16.50 -0.26 1.94
N LEU A 81 16.46 0.90 2.58
CA LEU A 81 16.05 2.15 1.96
C LEU A 81 17.27 3.05 1.77
N ILE A 82 17.47 3.49 0.53
CA ILE A 82 18.52 4.46 0.18
C ILE A 82 17.88 5.84 0.01
N GLY A 83 18.41 6.85 0.69
CA GLY A 83 17.92 8.24 0.63
C GLY A 83 16.89 8.58 1.71
N LYS A 84 16.08 9.62 1.47
CA LYS A 84 15.05 10.09 2.42
C LYS A 84 13.69 9.49 2.05
N PRO A 85 12.98 8.82 2.98
CA PRO A 85 11.59 8.43 2.74
C PRO A 85 10.72 9.69 2.56
N PRO A 86 9.63 9.61 1.78
CA PRO A 86 8.75 10.75 1.59
C PRO A 86 8.15 11.17 2.93
N GLU A 87 8.07 12.49 3.16
CA GLU A 87 7.25 13.02 4.23
C GLU A 87 5.80 12.74 3.86
N ILE A 88 5.23 11.69 4.45
CA ILE A 88 3.82 11.36 4.29
C ILE A 88 3.06 12.27 5.25
N PRO A 89 2.34 13.30 4.78
CA PRO A 89 1.63 14.19 5.68
C PRO A 89 0.51 13.41 6.38
N GLU A 90 0.64 13.25 7.70
CA GLU A 90 -0.49 12.84 8.53
C GLU A 90 -1.59 13.89 8.36
N ARG A 91 -2.77 13.47 7.88
CA ARG A 91 -3.97 14.29 8.06
C ARG A 91 -4.28 14.29 9.55
N LYS A 92 -3.85 15.34 10.26
CA LYS A 92 -4.41 15.67 11.58
C LYS A 92 -5.91 15.88 11.38
N SER A 93 -6.73 14.96 11.87
CA SER A 93 -8.17 15.17 11.95
C SER A 93 -8.41 16.41 12.80
N ILE A 94 -8.88 17.50 12.19
CA ILE A 94 -9.45 18.61 12.95
C ILE A 94 -10.86 18.14 13.33
N ILE A 95 -11.04 17.76 14.59
CA ILE A 95 -12.39 17.61 15.15
C ILE A 95 -12.89 19.03 15.37
N ILE A 96 -13.93 19.43 14.63
CA ILE A 96 -14.72 20.66 14.87
C ILE A 96 -15.97 20.23 15.62
#